data_AF-A0A7C6TUZ2-F1
#
_entry.id   AF-A0A7C6TUZ2-F1
#
_cell.length_a   1.000
_cell.length_b   1.000
_cell.length_c   1.000
_cell.angle_alpha   90.00
_cell.angle_beta   90.00
_cell.angle_gamma   90.00
#
_symmetry.space_group_name_H-M   'P 1'
#
loop_
_entity.id
_entity.type
_entity.pdbx_description
1 polymer ?
#
loop_
_entity_poly.entity_id
_entity_poly.type
_entity_poly.pdbx_seq_one_letter_code
_entity_poly.pdbx_strand_id
1 'polypeptide(L)'
;CDRRARLLERTRRENVTEMILEPIQGFDSEDYGLPTADLPTADADAATTARRAAQVAADFYTAGAGHLSIPEVKRIFQRLAREHARDAG
;
A
#
# COMPACT_ATOMS: atom_id res chain seq x y z
N CYS A 1 14.04 -17.19 -38.04
CA CYS A 1 14.08 -17.52 -36.59
C CYS A 1 12.72 -17.35 -35.88
N ASP A 2 11.59 -17.50 -36.59
CA ASP A 2 10.34 -16.84 -36.16
C ASP A 2 9.25 -17.81 -35.65
N ARG A 3 9.40 -19.11 -35.97
CA ARG A 3 8.38 -20.14 -35.67
C ARG A 3 8.25 -20.43 -34.18
N ARG A 4 9.38 -20.41 -33.45
CA ARG A 4 9.42 -20.63 -32.00
C ARG A 4 8.81 -19.45 -31.24
N ALA A 5 9.10 -18.22 -31.67
CA ALA A 5 8.53 -17.01 -31.07
C ALA A 5 7.00 -16.96 -31.23
N ARG A 6 6.47 -17.27 -32.44
CA ARG A 6 5.01 -17.32 -32.68
C ARG A 6 4.32 -18.43 -31.88
N LEU A 7 4.96 -19.58 -31.69
CA LEU A 7 4.42 -20.65 -30.85
C LEU A 7 4.35 -20.20 -29.39
N LEU A 8 5.41 -19.59 -28.86
CA LEU A 8 5.44 -19.07 -27.50
C LEU A 8 4.41 -17.96 -27.26
N GLU A 9 4.29 -17.01 -28.19
CA GLU A 9 3.29 -15.92 -28.14
C GLU A 9 1.86 -16.48 -28.13
N ARG A 10 1.59 -17.47 -28.98
CA ARG A 10 0.30 -18.14 -29.05
C ARG A 10 0.01 -18.91 -27.77
N THR A 11 0.96 -19.71 -27.28
CA THR A 11 0.81 -20.44 -26.01
C THR A 11 0.58 -19.48 -24.84
N ARG A 12 1.29 -18.35 -24.81
CA ARG A 12 1.10 -17.29 -23.81
C ARG A 12 -0.33 -16.74 -23.84
N ARG A 13 -0.82 -16.30 -25.01
CA ARG A 13 -2.20 -15.77 -25.16
C ARG A 13 -3.30 -16.78 -24.89
N GLU A 14 -3.07 -18.06 -25.24
CA GLU A 14 -4.09 -19.11 -25.12
C GLU A 14 -4.12 -19.74 -23.72
N ASN A 15 -3.02 -19.72 -22.95
CA ASN A 15 -2.89 -20.49 -21.71
C ASN A 15 -2.49 -19.64 -20.48
N VAL A 16 -2.15 -18.37 -20.65
CA VAL A 16 -1.80 -17.47 -19.54
C VAL A 16 -2.81 -16.34 -19.49
N THR A 17 -3.58 -16.28 -18.40
CA THR A 17 -4.41 -15.12 -18.10
C THR A 17 -3.50 -13.98 -17.64
N GLU A 18 -3.23 -13.03 -18.52
CA GLU A 18 -2.46 -11.83 -18.19
C GLU A 18 -3.37 -10.79 -17.54
N MET A 19 -3.11 -10.45 -16.29
CA MET A 19 -3.69 -9.27 -15.63
C MET A 19 -2.68 -8.14 -15.64
N ILE A 20 -2.99 -7.05 -16.35
CA ILE A 20 -2.26 -5.78 -16.23
C ILE A 20 -2.89 -5.02 -15.07
N LEU A 21 -2.13 -4.87 -13.98
CA LEU A 21 -2.54 -4.00 -12.87
C LEU A 21 -2.24 -2.55 -13.27
N GLU A 22 -3.26 -1.70 -13.24
CA GLU A 22 -3.09 -0.27 -13.41
C GLU A 22 -2.59 0.34 -12.09
N PRO A 23 -1.60 1.26 -12.13
CA PRO A 23 -1.15 1.95 -10.94
C PRO A 23 -2.25 2.86 -10.38
N ILE A 24 -2.30 2.98 -9.05
CA ILE A 24 -3.19 3.93 -8.38
C ILE A 24 -2.65 5.34 -8.65
N GLN A 25 -3.43 6.18 -9.31
CA GLN A 25 -3.03 7.57 -9.59
C GLN A 25 -3.34 8.49 -8.41
N GLY A 26 -2.43 9.45 -8.17
CA GLY A 26 -2.61 10.49 -7.16
C GLY A 26 -2.48 10.01 -5.71
N PHE A 27 -1.89 8.83 -5.50
CA PHE A 27 -1.59 8.28 -4.18
C PHE A 27 -0.17 7.76 -4.17
N ASP A 28 0.70 8.42 -3.39
CA ASP A 28 2.10 8.02 -3.21
C ASP A 28 2.31 7.54 -1.78
N SER A 29 2.96 6.39 -1.62
CA SER A 29 3.34 5.87 -0.31
C SER A 29 4.44 6.67 0.36
N GLU A 30 5.30 7.34 -0.43
CA GLU A 30 6.43 8.11 0.10
C GLU A 30 5.96 9.33 0.91
N ASP A 31 4.77 9.86 0.61
CA ASP A 31 4.12 10.95 1.36
C ASP A 31 3.78 10.56 2.82
N TYR A 32 3.76 9.26 3.14
CA TYR A 32 3.44 8.70 4.45
C TYR A 32 4.63 8.01 5.11
N GLY A 33 5.85 8.32 4.70
CA GLY A 33 7.06 7.82 5.34
C GLY A 33 7.25 8.39 6.75
N LEU A 34 7.68 7.54 7.69
CA LEU A 34 8.24 8.04 8.95
C LEU A 34 9.69 8.45 8.70
N PRO A 35 10.08 9.71 8.95
CA PRO A 35 11.46 10.13 8.80
C PRO A 35 12.35 9.24 9.68
N THR A 36 13.37 8.62 9.09
CA THR A 36 14.37 7.83 9.83
C THR A 36 15.10 8.64 10.89
N ALA A 37 15.10 9.98 10.75
CA ALA A 37 15.61 10.92 11.76
C ALA A 37 14.74 11.03 13.02
N ASP A 38 13.46 10.62 12.94
CA ASP A 38 12.51 10.61 14.07
C ASP A 38 12.51 9.25 14.81
N LEU A 39 13.32 8.27 14.37
CA LEU A 39 13.48 7.01 15.09
C LEU A 39 14.42 7.21 16.29
N PRO A 40 13.95 7.01 17.52
CA PRO A 40 14.74 7.29 18.69
C PRO A 40 15.96 6.36 18.76
N THR A 41 17.14 6.95 18.94
CA THR A 41 18.33 6.21 19.37
C THR A 41 18.14 5.78 20.82
N ALA A 42 17.68 4.55 21.03
CA ALA A 42 17.59 3.76 22.28
C ALA A 42 16.89 4.37 23.53
N ASP A 43 16.81 5.69 23.69
CA ASP A 43 16.35 6.37 24.93
C ASP A 43 15.40 7.56 24.69
N ALA A 44 15.04 7.87 23.45
CA ALA A 44 13.98 8.85 23.16
C ALA A 44 12.61 8.16 23.05
N ASP A 45 11.59 8.82 23.57
CA ASP A 45 10.27 8.30 23.95
C ASP A 45 9.62 7.37 22.91
N ALA A 46 9.84 6.06 23.06
CA ALA A 46 9.34 5.02 22.17
C ALA A 46 7.82 5.03 22.06
N ALA A 47 7.12 5.43 23.13
CA ALA A 47 5.66 5.57 23.12
C ALA A 47 5.21 6.70 22.20
N THR A 48 5.89 7.85 22.23
CA THR A 48 5.61 8.97 21.33
C THR A 48 5.89 8.62 19.87
N THR A 49 6.97 7.87 19.62
CA THR A 49 7.30 7.38 18.27
C THR A 49 6.25 6.40 17.77
N ALA A 50 5.81 5.45 18.61
CA ALA A 50 4.78 4.48 18.27
C ALA A 50 3.43 5.16 17.97
N ARG A 51 3.01 6.16 18.76
CA ARG A 51 1.79 6.94 18.49
C ARG A 51 1.86 7.68 17.17
N ARG A 52 3.00 8.30 16.87
CA ARG A 52 3.21 8.99 15.60
C ARG A 52 3.17 8.03 14.42
N ALA A 53 3.78 6.85 14.56
CA ALA A 53 3.71 5.79 13.56
C ALA A 53 2.27 5.33 13.31
N ALA A 54 1.50 5.12 14.39
CA ALA A 54 0.09 4.78 14.30
C ALA A 54 -0.73 5.87 13.61
N GLN A 55 -0.47 7.14 13.91
CA GLN A 55 -1.16 8.26 13.26
C GLN A 55 -0.89 8.30 11.75
N VAL A 56 0.39 8.21 11.35
CA VAL A 56 0.78 8.20 9.93
C VAL A 56 0.16 7.01 9.19
N ALA A 57 0.12 5.83 9.82
CA ALA A 57 -0.55 4.66 9.26
C ALA A 57 -2.07 4.89 9.11
N ALA A 58 -2.72 5.50 10.09
CA ALA A 58 -4.15 5.82 10.02
C ALA A 58 -4.47 6.77 8.85
N ASP A 59 -3.63 7.78 8.65
CA ASP A 59 -3.76 8.75 7.55
C ASP A 59 -3.54 8.08 6.19
N PHE A 60 -2.51 7.23 6.08
CA PHE A 60 -2.22 6.43 4.88
C PHE A 60 -3.41 5.56 4.46
N TYR A 61 -3.95 4.77 5.38
CA TYR A 61 -5.07 3.88 5.06
C TYR A 61 -6.37 4.65 4.77
N THR A 62 -6.56 5.80 5.42
CA THR A 62 -7.71 6.68 5.14
C THR A 62 -7.63 7.27 3.75
N ALA A 63 -6.48 7.84 3.38
CA ALA A 63 -6.25 8.40 2.05
C ALA A 63 -6.34 7.31 0.98
N GLY A 64 -5.63 6.19 1.15
CA GLY A 64 -5.64 5.07 0.22
C GLY A 64 -7.04 4.52 -0.06
N ALA A 65 -7.92 4.45 0.95
CA ALA A 65 -9.31 4.05 0.76
C ALA A 65 -10.11 4.96 -0.21
N GLY A 66 -9.70 6.22 -0.36
CA GLY A 66 -10.27 7.18 -1.32
C GLY A 66 -9.96 6.86 -2.78
N HIS A 67 -8.82 6.21 -3.05
CA HIS A 67 -8.34 5.91 -4.40
C HIS A 67 -8.72 4.49 -4.88
N LEU A 68 -9.33 3.67 -4.02
CA LEU A 68 -9.68 2.30 -4.34
C LEU A 68 -11.10 2.17 -4.91
N SER A 69 -11.21 1.50 -6.06
CA SER A 69 -12.48 1.22 -6.75
C SER A 69 -13.18 -0.05 -6.24
N ILE A 70 -12.45 -0.99 -5.63
CA ILE A 70 -12.98 -2.28 -5.16
C ILE A 70 -13.55 -2.11 -3.73
N PRO A 71 -14.87 -2.29 -3.52
CA PRO A 71 -15.51 -2.02 -2.22
C PRO A 71 -14.97 -2.86 -1.06
N GLU A 72 -14.59 -4.11 -1.33
CA GLU A 72 -14.05 -5.01 -0.30
C GLU A 72 -12.68 -4.53 0.19
N VAL A 73 -11.79 -4.17 -0.74
CA VAL A 73 -10.46 -3.62 -0.40
C VAL A 73 -10.61 -2.29 0.33
N LYS A 74 -11.54 -1.43 -0.12
CA LYS A 74 -11.85 -0.17 0.56
C LYS A 74 -12.29 -0.38 2.02
N ARG A 75 -13.13 -1.38 2.28
CA ARG A 75 -13.56 -1.71 3.66
C ARG A 75 -12.40 -2.17 4.53
N ILE A 76 -11.46 -2.96 3.98
CA ILE A 76 -10.27 -3.39 4.69
C ILE A 76 -9.40 -2.18 5.05
N PHE A 77 -9.14 -1.27 4.11
CA PHE A 77 -8.39 -0.05 4.38
C PHE A 77 -9.06 0.81 5.46
N GLN A 78 -10.38 1.02 5.37
CA GLN A 78 -11.13 1.76 6.39
C GLN A 78 -11.09 1.10 7.77
N ARG A 79 -11.03 -0.23 7.84
CA ARG A 79 -10.87 -0.96 9.10
C ARG A 79 -9.48 -0.71 9.69
N LEU A 80 -8.43 -0.86 8.89
CA LEU A 80 -7.04 -0.63 9.33
C LEU A 80 -6.83 0.81 9.79
N ALA A 81 -7.39 1.78 9.06
CA ALA A 81 -7.37 3.19 9.47
C ALA A 81 -7.96 3.40 10.88
N ARG A 82 -9.08 2.74 11.19
CA ARG A 82 -9.72 2.83 12.52
C ARG A 82 -8.94 2.11 13.61
N GLU A 83 -8.27 1.00 13.28
CA GLU A 83 -7.41 0.29 14.23
C GLU A 83 -6.21 1.16 14.59
N HIS A 84 -5.49 1.69 13.60
CA HIS A 84 -4.37 2.59 13.82
C HIS A 84 -4.74 3.93 14.48
N ALA A 85 -5.91 4.49 14.16
CA ALA A 85 -6.39 5.70 14.85
C ALA A 85 -6.65 5.47 16.35
N ARG A 86 -6.99 4.25 16.76
CA ARG A 86 -7.11 3.90 18.20
C ARG A 86 -5.75 3.77 18.85
N ASP A 87 -4.76 3.22 18.15
CA ASP A 87 -3.41 3.07 18.66
C ASP A 87 -2.65 4.41 18.76
N ALA A 88 -3.10 5.41 18.01
CA ALA A 88 -2.53 6.77 18.02
C ALA A 88 -2.99 7.63 19.21
N GLY A 89 -4.19 7.37 19.75
CA GLY A 89 -4.80 8.11 20.88
C GLY A 89 -4.40 7.55 22.25
#